data_AF-A0A506RPX9-F1
#
_entry.id   AF-A0A506RPX9-F1
#
_cell.length_a   1.000
_cell.length_b   1.000
_cell.length_c   1.000
_cell.angle_alpha   90.00
_cell.angle_beta   90.00
_cell.angle_gamma   90.00
#
_symmetry.space_group_name_H-M   'P 1'
#
loop_
_entity.id
_entity.type
_entity.pdbx_description
1 polymer ?
#
loop_
_entity_poly.entity_id
_entity_poly.type
_entity_poly.pdbx_seq_one_letter_code
_entity_poly.pdbx_strand_id
1 'polypeptide(L)'
;MRKFNESVTIFAAGITFLDFFYIPFKTENGPLSPFIVPILLGILFLIAFLTSTKDIRLSLNKIVMGYCLYSAGFVGFMAPIFTLFSWAFSDNVETGSGLSNFGYAVLIQVAAGFTFAFFGFVSYKQYVRLLART
;
A
#
# COMPACT_ATOMS: atom_id res chain seq x y z
N MET A 1 21.30 -5.94 3.87
CA MET A 1 20.46 -4.90 3.24
C MET A 1 19.13 -5.41 2.70
N ARG A 2 19.07 -6.58 2.02
CA ARG A 2 17.81 -7.09 1.43
C ARG A 2 16.64 -7.19 2.43
N LYS A 3 16.88 -7.80 3.59
CA LYS A 3 15.87 -7.92 4.68
C LYS A 3 15.43 -6.56 5.23
N PHE A 4 16.36 -5.62 5.39
CA PHE A 4 16.05 -4.26 5.85
C PHE A 4 15.14 -3.53 4.86
N ASN A 5 15.45 -3.59 3.57
CA ASN A 5 14.63 -2.96 2.54
C ASN A 5 13.23 -3.59 2.48
N GLU A 6 13.14 -4.92 2.59
CA GLU A 6 11.86 -5.64 2.66
C GLU A 6 11.05 -5.20 3.91
N SER A 7 11.66 -5.14 5.09
CA SER A 7 11.01 -4.68 6.32
C SER A 7 10.47 -3.26 6.23
N VAL A 8 11.26 -2.32 5.71
CA VAL A 8 10.82 -0.91 5.56
C VAL A 8 9.70 -0.80 4.52
N THR A 9 9.75 -1.60 3.45
CA THR A 9 8.69 -1.62 2.43
C THR A 9 7.37 -2.16 3.00
N ILE A 10 7.44 -3.24 3.79
CA ILE A 10 6.28 -3.80 4.50
C ILE A 10 5.74 -2.80 5.51
N PHE A 11 6.60 -2.10 6.25
CA PHE A 11 6.18 -1.09 7.22
C PHE A 11 5.46 0.09 6.53
N ALA A 12 5.99 0.58 5.40
CA ALA A 12 5.32 1.60 4.60
C ALA A 12 3.95 1.13 4.11
N ALA A 13 3.84 -0.10 3.59
CA ALA A 13 2.57 -0.68 3.16
C ALA A 13 1.59 -0.88 4.32
N GLY A 14 2.08 -1.19 5.52
CA GLY A 14 1.29 -1.29 6.75
C GLY A 14 0.70 0.05 7.18
N ILE A 15 1.46 1.15 7.07
CA ILE A 15 0.94 2.50 7.32
C ILE A 15 -0.15 2.86 6.30
N THR A 16 0.08 2.57 5.03
CA THR A 16 -0.93 2.76 3.98
C THR A 16 -2.19 1.95 4.29
N PHE A 17 -2.06 0.71 4.73
CA PHE A 17 -3.19 -0.11 5.17
C PHE A 17 -3.99 0.55 6.29
N LEU A 18 -3.32 1.09 7.31
CA LEU A 18 -4.02 1.74 8.43
C LEU A 18 -4.85 2.93 7.94
N ASP A 19 -4.34 3.78 7.05
CA ASP A 19 -5.12 4.90 6.52
C ASP A 19 -6.36 4.45 5.77
N PHE A 20 -6.23 3.40 4.96
CA PHE A 20 -7.35 2.84 4.22
C PHE A 20 -8.35 2.14 5.14
N PHE A 21 -7.87 1.46 6.18
CA PHE A 21 -8.71 0.83 7.18
C PHE A 21 -9.48 1.85 8.02
N TYR A 22 -8.92 3.03 8.26
CA TYR A 22 -9.56 4.10 9.03
C TYR A 22 -10.58 4.93 8.24
N ILE A 23 -10.67 4.82 6.91
CA ILE A 23 -11.66 5.53 6.07
C ILE A 23 -13.11 5.51 6.61
N PRO A 24 -13.69 4.36 7.05
CA PRO A 24 -15.07 4.32 7.53
C PRO A 24 -15.23 4.90 8.95
N PHE A 25 -14.14 5.04 9.69
CA PHE A 25 -14.13 5.63 11.02
C PHE A 25 -13.84 7.11 10.87
N LYS A 26 -14.81 7.98 11.16
CA LYS A 26 -14.62 9.43 11.14
C LYS A 26 -13.59 9.84 12.22
N THR A 27 -12.30 9.70 11.93
CA THR A 27 -11.21 10.15 12.80
C THR A 27 -10.97 11.63 12.55
N GLU A 28 -10.92 12.43 13.63
CA GLU A 28 -10.54 13.85 13.57
C GLU A 28 -9.08 14.05 13.13
N ASN A 29 -8.25 13.01 13.29
CA ASN A 29 -6.90 12.96 12.76
C ASN A 29 -6.95 12.48 11.30
N GLY A 30 -6.52 13.34 10.37
CA GLY A 30 -6.42 13.02 8.94
C GLY A 30 -5.44 11.86 8.65
N PRO A 31 -5.33 11.44 7.38
CA PRO A 31 -4.50 10.29 7.02
C PRO A 31 -3.03 10.50 7.42
N LEU A 32 -2.39 9.46 7.92
CA LEU A 32 -0.99 9.43 8.38
C LEU A 32 0.00 9.24 7.22
N SER A 33 -0.40 8.57 6.14
CA SER A 33 0.42 8.30 4.93
C SER A 33 0.92 9.50 4.16
N PRO A 34 0.25 10.66 4.03
CA PRO A 34 0.70 11.76 3.17
C PRO A 34 2.09 12.25 3.55
N PHE A 35 2.46 12.08 4.83
CA PHE A 35 3.75 12.50 5.35
C PHE A 35 4.70 11.30 5.55
N ILE A 36 4.23 10.21 6.16
CA ILE A 36 5.14 9.14 6.59
C ILE A 36 5.56 8.22 5.44
N VAL A 37 4.64 7.89 4.53
CA VAL A 37 4.89 6.93 3.44
C VAL A 37 5.86 7.48 2.39
N PRO A 38 5.72 8.72 1.89
CA PRO A 38 6.70 9.33 0.99
C PRO A 38 8.09 9.45 1.62
N ILE A 39 8.18 9.74 2.91
CA ILE A 39 9.46 9.83 3.64
C ILE A 39 10.13 8.44 3.71
N LEU A 40 9.40 7.39 4.09
CA LEU A 40 9.93 6.02 4.14
C LEU A 40 10.40 5.53 2.77
N LEU A 41 9.62 5.78 1.72
CA LEU A 41 9.99 5.43 0.35
C LEU A 41 11.18 6.28 -0.14
N GLY A 42 11.25 7.55 0.25
CA GLY A 42 12.37 8.44 -0.04
C GLY A 42 13.67 7.95 0.62
N ILE A 43 13.62 7.53 1.89
CA ILE A 43 14.77 6.95 2.59
C ILE A 43 15.22 5.65 1.90
N LEU A 44 14.29 4.77 1.54
CA LEU A 44 14.59 3.55 0.78
C LEU A 44 15.25 3.86 -0.56
N PHE A 45 14.76 4.88 -1.26
CA PHE A 45 15.32 5.32 -2.52
C PHE A 45 16.73 5.88 -2.35
N LEU A 46 16.97 6.68 -1.31
CA LEU A 46 18.27 7.27 -1.01
C LEU A 46 19.29 6.20 -0.61
N ILE A 47 18.88 5.22 0.21
CA ILE A 47 19.72 4.06 0.54
C ILE A 47 20.04 3.25 -0.71
N ALA A 48 19.04 2.98 -1.56
CA ALA A 48 19.24 2.26 -2.81
C ALA A 48 20.15 3.04 -3.78
N PHE A 49 20.03 4.37 -3.83
CA PHE A 49 20.90 5.25 -4.61
C PHE A 49 22.35 5.15 -4.16
N LEU A 50 22.59 5.22 -2.84
CA LEU A 50 23.94 5.18 -2.26
C LEU A 50 24.60 3.81 -2.33
N THR A 51 23.82 2.72 -2.42
CA THR A 51 24.33 1.34 -2.36
C THR A 51 24.31 0.60 -3.69
N SER A 52 23.62 1.12 -4.71
CA SER A 52 23.52 0.48 -6.02
C SER A 52 24.79 0.72 -6.84
N THR A 53 25.60 -0.33 -7.02
CA THR A 53 26.70 -0.36 -7.99
C THR A 53 26.21 -0.63 -9.42
N LYS A 54 24.93 -1.00 -9.59
CA LYS A 54 24.23 -1.23 -10.88
C LYS A 54 23.29 -0.06 -11.22
N ASP A 55 22.64 -0.15 -12.39
CA ASP A 55 21.63 0.81 -12.86
C ASP A 55 20.55 1.08 -11.81
N ILE A 56 20.44 2.35 -11.43
CA ILE A 56 19.58 2.86 -10.37
C ILE A 56 18.09 2.63 -10.66
N ARG A 57 17.73 2.58 -11.95
CA ARG A 57 16.36 2.36 -12.42
C ARG A 57 15.87 0.96 -12.06
N LEU A 58 16.78 0.00 -11.95
CA LEU A 58 16.48 -1.37 -11.61
C LEU A 58 16.14 -1.49 -10.11
N SER A 59 16.89 -0.79 -9.26
CA SER A 59 16.63 -0.70 -7.81
C SER A 59 15.33 0.05 -7.52
N LEU A 60 15.05 1.14 -8.23
CA LEU A 60 13.79 1.91 -8.11
C LEU A 60 12.59 1.02 -8.42
N ASN A 61 12.57 0.38 -9.61
CA ASN A 61 11.45 -0.45 -10.02
C ASN A 61 11.22 -1.63 -9.08
N LYS A 62 12.28 -2.18 -8.47
CA LYS A 62 12.16 -3.23 -7.46
C LYS A 62 11.48 -2.75 -6.18
N ILE A 63 11.81 -1.56 -5.69
CA ILE A 63 11.20 -0.97 -4.49
C ILE A 63 9.72 -0.66 -4.77
N VAL A 64 9.42 0.00 -5.90
CA VAL A 64 8.03 0.34 -6.27
C VAL A 64 7.20 -0.92 -6.44
N MET A 65 7.70 -1.92 -7.15
CA MET A 65 7.02 -3.21 -7.30
C MET A 65 6.74 -3.86 -5.95
N GLY A 66 7.74 -3.91 -5.05
CA GLY A 66 7.58 -4.49 -3.72
C GLY A 66 6.51 -3.77 -2.90
N TYR A 67 6.59 -2.44 -2.83
CA TYR A 67 5.62 -1.61 -2.13
C TYR A 67 4.20 -1.80 -2.69
N CYS A 68 4.04 -1.71 -4.01
CA CYS A 68 2.76 -1.92 -4.67
C CYS A 68 2.17 -3.30 -4.42
N LEU A 69 2.99 -4.36 -4.39
CA LEU A 69 2.51 -5.72 -4.17
C LEU A 69 2.04 -5.93 -2.73
N TYR A 70 2.79 -5.44 -1.74
CA TYR A 70 2.35 -5.48 -0.34
C TYR A 70 1.12 -4.61 -0.10
N SER A 71 1.09 -3.39 -0.66
CA SER A 71 -0.07 -2.50 -0.53
C SER A 71 -1.30 -3.06 -1.24
N ALA A 72 -1.17 -3.73 -2.39
CA ALA A 72 -2.29 -4.42 -3.03
C ALA A 72 -2.88 -5.53 -2.15
N GLY A 73 -2.03 -6.31 -1.48
CA GLY A 73 -2.48 -7.33 -0.53
C GLY A 73 -3.11 -6.72 0.73
N PHE A 74 -2.45 -5.77 1.37
CA PHE A 74 -2.98 -5.17 2.59
C PHE A 74 -4.21 -4.30 2.33
N VAL A 75 -4.15 -3.35 1.40
CA VAL A 75 -5.26 -2.42 1.11
C VAL A 75 -6.36 -3.09 0.30
N GLY A 76 -6.01 -3.86 -0.74
CA GLY A 76 -6.99 -4.44 -1.65
C GLY A 76 -7.72 -5.67 -1.14
N PHE A 77 -7.12 -6.38 -0.19
CA PHE A 77 -7.67 -7.64 0.33
C PHE A 77 -7.88 -7.58 1.85
N MET A 78 -6.86 -7.27 2.64
CA MET A 78 -7.00 -7.29 4.11
C MET A 78 -7.87 -6.17 4.65
N ALA A 79 -7.74 -4.94 4.16
CA ALA A 79 -8.53 -3.78 4.62
C ALA A 79 -10.04 -3.99 4.44
N PRO A 80 -10.55 -4.39 3.24
CA PRO A 80 -11.99 -4.60 3.08
C PRO A 80 -12.50 -5.76 3.92
N ILE A 81 -11.71 -6.82 4.09
CA ILE A 81 -12.06 -7.92 4.99
C ILE A 81 -12.22 -7.41 6.42
N PHE A 82 -11.22 -6.70 6.97
CA PHE A 82 -11.31 -6.17 8.32
C PHE A 82 -12.42 -5.14 8.48
N THR A 83 -12.64 -4.28 7.49
CA THR A 83 -13.74 -3.31 7.49
C THR A 83 -15.11 -4.02 7.53
N LEU A 84 -15.29 -5.11 6.78
CA LEU A 84 -16.50 -5.93 6.83
C LEU A 84 -16.65 -6.66 8.18
N PHE A 85 -15.56 -7.18 8.74
CA PHE A 85 -15.55 -7.76 10.08
C PHE A 85 -15.95 -6.71 11.14
N SER A 86 -15.36 -5.52 11.11
CA SER A 86 -15.73 -4.44 12.03
C SER A 86 -17.19 -4.04 11.91
N TRP A 87 -17.75 -4.03 10.70
CA TRP A 87 -19.17 -3.79 10.49
C TRP A 87 -20.04 -4.91 11.09
N ALA A 88 -19.70 -6.17 10.82
CA ALA A 88 -20.47 -7.33 11.28
C ALA A 88 -20.51 -7.48 12.81
N PHE A 89 -19.50 -6.95 13.51
CA PHE A 89 -19.39 -6.97 14.97
C PHE A 89 -19.70 -5.62 15.63
N SER A 90 -20.12 -4.59 14.88
CA SER A 90 -20.53 -3.33 15.49
C SER A 90 -21.92 -3.47 16.12
N ASP A 91 -22.09 -3.04 17.37
CA ASP A 91 -23.36 -3.16 18.12
C ASP A 91 -24.53 -2.39 17.48
N ASN A 92 -24.27 -1.56 16.47
CA ASN A 92 -25.24 -0.77 15.72
C ASN A 92 -25.24 -1.16 14.23
N VAL A 93 -25.54 -2.42 13.91
CA VAL A 93 -25.80 -2.86 12.52
C VAL A 93 -27.10 -2.23 12.01
N GLU A 94 -27.11 -0.90 11.83
CA GLU A 94 -28.11 -0.20 11.04
C GLU A 94 -27.82 -0.51 9.57
N THR A 95 -28.61 -1.42 9.00
CA THR A 95 -28.53 -1.84 7.58
C THR A 95 -28.65 -0.67 6.59
N GLY A 96 -29.17 0.49 7.01
CA GLY A 96 -29.28 1.70 6.19
C GLY A 96 -28.01 2.58 6.17
N SER A 97 -27.54 3.03 7.34
CA SER A 97 -26.43 4.00 7.47
C SER A 97 -25.05 3.32 7.57
N GLY A 98 -24.99 2.10 8.12
CA GLY A 98 -23.77 1.32 8.25
C GLY A 98 -23.29 0.77 6.90
N LEU A 99 -24.23 0.32 6.04
CA LEU A 99 -23.89 -0.18 4.71
C LEU A 99 -23.35 0.94 3.79
N SER A 100 -23.83 2.18 3.94
CA SER A 100 -23.34 3.30 3.12
C SER A 100 -21.90 3.70 3.46
N ASN A 101 -21.54 3.73 4.75
CA ASN A 101 -20.19 4.14 5.17
C ASN A 101 -19.16 3.02 5.03
N PHE A 102 -19.46 1.82 5.54
CA PHE A 102 -18.55 0.68 5.45
C PHE A 102 -18.49 0.11 4.03
N GLY A 103 -19.62 0.06 3.30
CA GLY A 103 -19.66 -0.38 1.91
C GLY A 103 -18.88 0.55 0.97
N TYR A 104 -19.01 1.87 1.14
CA TYR A 104 -18.23 2.82 0.35
C TYR A 104 -16.72 2.73 0.65
N ALA A 105 -16.36 2.55 1.93
CA ALA A 105 -14.97 2.32 2.32
C ALA A 105 -14.38 1.05 1.67
N VAL A 106 -15.13 -0.07 1.69
CA VAL A 106 -14.72 -1.33 1.04
C VAL A 106 -14.50 -1.14 -0.46
N LEU A 107 -15.39 -0.42 -1.15
CA LEU A 107 -15.23 -0.14 -2.58
C LEU A 107 -13.96 0.68 -2.85
N ILE A 108 -13.69 1.71 -2.05
CA ILE A 108 -12.46 2.52 -2.17
C ILE A 108 -11.22 1.65 -1.94
N GLN A 109 -11.21 0.81 -0.89
CA GLN A 109 -10.10 -0.05 -0.55
C GLN A 109 -9.80 -1.06 -1.67
N VAL A 110 -10.83 -1.69 -2.23
CA VAL A 110 -10.69 -2.60 -3.37
C VAL A 110 -10.18 -1.88 -4.61
N ALA A 111 -10.74 -0.71 -4.96
CA ALA A 111 -10.29 0.09 -6.10
C ALA A 111 -8.83 0.57 -5.94
N ALA A 112 -8.43 0.98 -4.73
CA ALA A 112 -7.06 1.31 -4.42
C ALA A 112 -6.13 0.10 -4.53
N GLY A 113 -6.57 -1.07 -4.06
CA GLY A 113 -5.87 -2.35 -4.25
C GLY A 113 -5.58 -2.66 -5.71
N PHE A 114 -6.58 -2.53 -6.59
CA PHE A 114 -6.39 -2.70 -8.03
C PHE A 114 -5.41 -1.68 -8.62
N THR A 115 -5.47 -0.44 -8.16
CA THR A 115 -4.55 0.61 -8.59
C THR A 115 -3.11 0.26 -8.20
N PHE A 116 -2.87 -0.18 -6.96
CA PHE A 116 -1.56 -0.66 -6.51
C PHE A 116 -1.09 -1.87 -7.33
N ALA A 117 -1.97 -2.84 -7.58
CA ALA A 117 -1.63 -4.01 -8.40
C ALA A 117 -1.23 -3.62 -9.83
N PHE A 118 -1.95 -2.67 -10.44
CA PHE A 118 -1.63 -2.16 -11.77
C PHE A 118 -0.26 -1.47 -11.82
N PHE A 119 0.02 -0.56 -10.89
CA PHE A 119 1.34 0.09 -10.82
C PHE A 119 2.46 -0.90 -10.53
N GLY A 120 2.22 -1.88 -9.65
CA GLY A 120 3.17 -2.96 -9.38
C GLY A 120 3.48 -3.78 -10.63
N PHE A 121 2.47 -4.08 -11.45
CA PHE A 121 2.65 -4.78 -12.72
C PHE A 121 3.42 -3.96 -13.77
N VAL A 122 3.14 -2.66 -13.88
CA VAL A 122 3.88 -1.75 -14.76
C VAL A 122 5.36 -1.71 -14.35
N SER A 123 5.64 -1.54 -13.06
CA SER A 123 7.00 -1.55 -12.51
C SER A 123 7.70 -2.90 -12.73
N TYR A 124 6.98 -4.03 -12.60
CA TYR A 124 7.52 -5.35 -12.92
C TYR A 124 7.91 -5.46 -14.41
N LYS A 125 7.05 -5.02 -15.34
CA LYS A 125 7.39 -5.02 -16.77
C LYS A 125 8.63 -4.18 -17.07
N GLN A 126 8.76 -3.02 -16.44
CA GLN A 126 9.95 -2.17 -16.60
C GLN A 126 11.19 -2.83 -16.01
N TYR A 127 11.07 -3.45 -14.83
CA TYR A 127 12.15 -4.20 -14.19
C TYR A 127 12.69 -5.32 -15.09
N VAL A 128 11.80 -6.15 -15.65
CA VAL A 128 12.18 -7.25 -16.57
C VAL A 128 12.88 -6.71 -17.82
N ARG A 129 12.36 -5.63 -18.42
CA ARG A 129 12.98 -4.98 -19.58
C ARG A 129 14.38 -4.45 -19.29
N LEU A 130 14.60 -3.87 -18.11
CA LEU A 130 15.91 -3.36 -17.70
C LEU A 130 16.88 -4.50 -17.41
N LEU A 131 16.42 -5.56 -16.76
CA LEU A 131 17.23 -6.74 -16.47
C LEU A 131 17.69 -7.45 -17.76
N ALA A 132 16.87 -7.46 -18.80
CA ALA A 132 17.23 -8.03 -20.11
C ALA A 132 18.27 -7.19 -20.90
N ARG A 133 18.54 -5.95 -20.48
CA ARG A 133 19.50 -5.04 -21.12
C ARG A 133 20.87 -5.02 -20.43
N THR A 134 20.96 -5.55 -19.20
CA THR A 134 22.18 -5.59 -18.37
C THR A 134 22.78 -6.97 -18.37
#